data_AF-A0A4Y6UTU0-F1
#
_entry.id   AF-A0A4Y6UTU0-F1
#
_cell.length_a   1.000
_cell.length_b   1.000
_cell.length_c   1.000
_cell.angle_alpha   90.00
_cell.angle_beta   90.00
_cell.angle_gamma   90.00
#
_symmetry.space_group_name_H-M   'P 1'
#
loop_
_entity.id
_entity.type
_entity.pdbx_description
1 polymer ?
#
loop_
_entity_poly.entity_id
_entity_poly.type
_entity_poly.pdbx_seq_one_letter_code
_entity_poly.pdbx_strand_id
1 'polypeptide(L)'
;MSLSKKMISSVLAFSIISISSTNMFTQSSFAQEAQPQIAQYHLENNVVDENFVVVGIKYTDTTVEVKETKQGKETNLVEKETYIFKENKEKYAEMFPDHTTTTEILITNENEYFINDKKLSEEELNTPYSSDVTNDLSMKGTAMGVMTLGLESGGKQGLTYYTNRGLKPYDVYDFRAYPSANFFLEKAEGSVTFGSASASTHGSRLSDFKMYANVVASSKDGVDQGMVQLAASGVGYFAHVIIGMIGTSVAAYQVYKNSNAGLEAMRNAYNVIK
;
A
#
# COMPACT_ATOMS: atom_id res chain seq x y z
N MET A 1 -3.44 -15.13 40.45
CA MET A 1 -3.53 -15.92 39.20
C MET A 1 -4.56 -15.22 38.32
N SER A 2 -4.11 -14.39 37.38
CA SER A 2 -4.97 -13.53 36.57
C SER A 2 -4.74 -13.87 35.10
N LEU A 3 -5.68 -14.60 34.50
CA LEU A 3 -5.79 -14.76 33.05
C LEU A 3 -6.25 -13.43 32.45
N SER A 4 -5.32 -12.56 32.06
CA SER A 4 -5.63 -11.52 31.09
C SER A 4 -5.62 -12.15 29.70
N LYS A 5 -6.82 -12.49 29.18
CA LYS A 5 -7.06 -12.76 27.76
C LYS A 5 -6.48 -11.60 26.96
N LYS A 6 -5.33 -11.80 26.31
CA LYS A 6 -4.84 -10.85 25.30
C LYS A 6 -5.76 -11.02 24.09
N MET A 7 -6.67 -10.06 23.90
CA MET A 7 -7.42 -9.95 22.66
C MET A 7 -6.40 -9.85 21.52
N ILE A 8 -6.46 -10.80 20.59
CA ILE A 8 -5.97 -10.61 19.24
C ILE A 8 -6.85 -9.50 18.67
N SER A 9 -6.39 -8.25 18.77
CA SER A 9 -7.07 -7.12 18.16
C SER A 9 -6.76 -7.16 16.67
N SER A 10 -7.49 -8.00 15.94
CA SER A 10 -7.60 -7.90 14.49
C SER A 10 -8.31 -6.59 14.20
N VAL A 11 -7.57 -5.49 14.07
CA VAL A 11 -8.12 -4.23 13.58
C VAL A 11 -8.40 -4.45 12.09
N LEU A 12 -9.63 -4.86 11.78
CA LEU A 12 -10.15 -4.77 10.42
C LEU A 12 -10.05 -3.29 10.01
N ALA A 13 -9.21 -3.01 9.02
CA ALA A 13 -9.27 -1.75 8.30
C ALA A 13 -10.61 -1.73 7.54
N PHE A 14 -11.62 -1.07 8.12
CA PHE A 14 -12.88 -0.81 7.44
C PHE A 14 -12.71 0.43 6.57
N SER A 15 -12.65 0.24 5.25
CA SER A 15 -12.82 1.33 4.29
C SER A 15 -14.31 1.46 3.97
N ILE A 16 -14.95 2.56 4.36
CA ILE A 16 -16.31 2.90 3.88
C ILE A 16 -16.14 3.68 2.59
N ILE A 17 -16.73 3.20 1.48
CA ILE A 17 -16.60 3.83 0.17
C ILE A 17 -17.98 4.15 -0.39
N SER A 18 -18.16 5.38 -0.86
CA SER A 18 -19.31 5.83 -1.63
C SER A 18 -18.87 6.18 -3.05
N ILE A 19 -19.60 5.68 -4.05
CA ILE A 19 -19.39 5.97 -5.47
C ILE A 19 -20.52 6.89 -5.92
N SER A 20 -20.20 8.01 -6.53
CA SER A 20 -21.12 8.78 -7.36
C SER A 20 -20.55 8.85 -8.78
N SER A 21 -21.20 8.15 -9.73
CA SER A 21 -20.91 8.28 -11.16
C SER A 21 -21.99 9.14 -11.81
N THR A 22 -21.58 10.16 -12.55
CA THR A 22 -22.46 10.90 -13.44
C THR A 22 -22.23 10.40 -14.87
N ASN A 23 -23.03 9.42 -15.32
CA ASN A 23 -23.11 9.07 -16.74
C ASN A 23 -24.47 9.51 -17.29
N MET A 24 -24.49 10.56 -18.11
CA MET A 24 -25.55 10.73 -19.10
C MET A 24 -25.25 9.77 -20.25
N PHE A 25 -25.95 8.64 -20.29
CA PHE A 25 -25.98 7.78 -21.46
C PHE A 25 -26.60 8.56 -22.64
N THR A 26 -25.83 8.83 -23.68
CA THR A 26 -26.39 9.08 -25.02
C THR A 26 -25.59 8.30 -26.05
N GLN A 27 -26.26 7.32 -26.65
CA GLN A 27 -25.91 6.71 -27.93
C GLN A 27 -26.06 7.75 -29.04
N SER A 28 -24.99 8.10 -29.77
CA SER A 28 -25.08 8.47 -31.20
C SER A 28 -23.71 8.59 -31.88
N SER A 29 -23.51 7.76 -32.90
CA SER A 29 -22.78 7.95 -34.16
C SER A 29 -21.80 9.13 -34.35
N PHE A 30 -20.55 8.77 -34.68
CA PHE A 30 -19.50 9.49 -35.42
C PHE A 30 -19.09 10.91 -34.97
N ALA A 31 -17.80 11.01 -34.58
CA ALA A 31 -17.00 12.24 -34.46
C ALA A 31 -17.41 13.27 -33.39
N GLN A 32 -17.88 12.79 -32.23
CA GLN A 32 -17.90 13.58 -31.00
C GLN A 32 -16.71 13.12 -30.15
N GLU A 33 -15.82 14.05 -29.75
CA GLU A 33 -14.85 13.77 -28.68
C GLU A 33 -15.65 13.19 -27.51
N ALA A 34 -15.34 11.94 -27.12
CA ALA A 34 -16.03 11.28 -26.03
C ALA A 34 -15.94 12.20 -24.81
N GLN A 35 -17.09 12.58 -24.24
CA GLN A 35 -17.08 13.40 -23.04
C GLN A 35 -16.28 12.68 -21.95
N PRO A 36 -15.45 13.42 -21.18
CA PRO A 36 -14.64 12.81 -20.14
C PRO A 36 -15.53 12.07 -19.15
N GLN A 37 -15.17 10.81 -18.85
CA GLN A 37 -15.80 10.08 -17.77
C GLN A 37 -15.15 10.55 -16.46
N ILE A 38 -15.98 11.02 -15.52
CA ILE A 38 -15.52 11.47 -14.19
C ILE A 38 -16.01 10.49 -13.13
N ALA A 39 -15.08 9.93 -12.36
CA ALA A 39 -15.35 9.13 -11.17
C ALA A 39 -14.84 9.86 -9.93
N GLN A 40 -15.57 9.72 -8.82
CA GLN A 40 -15.14 10.22 -7.52
C GLN A 40 -15.03 9.05 -6.54
N TYR A 41 -13.92 9.00 -5.82
CA TYR A 41 -13.65 8.00 -4.80
C TYR A 41 -13.38 8.69 -3.47
N HIS A 42 -13.90 8.08 -2.40
CA HIS A 42 -13.62 8.46 -1.02
C HIS A 42 -13.08 7.24 -0.29
N LEU A 43 -11.89 7.37 0.31
CA LEU A 43 -11.25 6.32 1.10
C LEU A 43 -10.97 6.83 2.51
N GLU A 44 -11.19 5.96 3.49
CA GLU A 44 -10.85 6.17 4.89
C GLU A 44 -9.89 5.08 5.35
N ASN A 45 -8.73 5.46 5.89
CA ASN A 45 -7.73 4.53 6.41
C ASN A 45 -7.25 4.95 7.80
N ASN A 46 -7.04 3.99 8.69
CA ASN A 46 -6.41 4.26 9.98
C ASN A 46 -4.94 4.64 9.80
N VAL A 47 -4.48 5.64 10.55
CA VAL A 47 -3.04 5.91 10.74
C VAL A 47 -2.62 5.24 12.04
N VAL A 48 -1.57 4.43 11.98
CA VAL A 48 -1.03 3.69 13.12
C VAL A 48 0.39 4.13 13.49
N ASP A 49 0.71 4.09 14.77
CA ASP A 49 2.05 4.39 15.27
C ASP A 49 3.00 3.17 15.23
N GLU A 50 4.21 3.33 15.78
CA GLU A 50 5.23 2.29 15.88
C GLU A 50 4.79 1.04 16.68
N ASN A 51 3.72 1.14 17.46
CA ASN A 51 3.17 0.08 18.29
C ASN A 51 1.82 -0.45 17.75
N PHE A 52 1.47 -0.13 16.49
CA PHE A 52 0.19 -0.46 15.86
C PHE A 52 -1.03 0.15 16.54
N VAL A 53 -0.86 1.22 17.31
CA VAL A 53 -1.99 1.95 17.91
C VAL A 53 -2.53 2.92 16.88
N VAL A 54 -3.86 2.95 16.69
CA VAL A 54 -4.51 3.91 15.80
C VAL A 54 -4.44 5.31 16.42
N VAL A 55 -3.71 6.21 15.78
CA VAL A 55 -3.48 7.58 16.23
C VAL A 55 -4.27 8.62 15.45
N GLY A 56 -4.79 8.25 14.28
CA GLY A 56 -5.61 9.13 13.45
C GLY A 56 -6.30 8.39 12.32
N ILE A 57 -6.95 9.19 11.47
CA ILE A 57 -7.64 8.75 10.27
C ILE A 57 -7.09 9.57 9.10
N LYS A 58 -6.75 8.89 8.00
CA LYS A 58 -6.45 9.47 6.71
C LYS A 58 -7.69 9.39 5.83
N TYR A 59 -8.18 10.54 5.39
CA TYR A 59 -9.16 10.66 4.33
C TYR A 59 -8.44 10.85 3.00
N THR A 60 -8.97 10.24 1.94
CA THR A 60 -8.53 10.55 0.59
C THR A 60 -9.71 10.69 -0.35
N ASP A 61 -9.86 11.90 -0.85
CA ASP A 61 -10.82 12.25 -1.89
C ASP A 61 -10.09 12.25 -3.23
N THR A 62 -10.61 11.47 -4.17
CA THR A 62 -9.98 11.31 -5.48
C THR A 62 -10.98 11.63 -6.57
N THR A 63 -10.61 12.53 -7.47
CA THR A 63 -11.30 12.74 -8.74
C THR A 63 -10.49 12.06 -9.83
N VAL A 64 -11.13 11.18 -10.59
CA VAL A 64 -10.53 10.51 -11.74
C VAL A 64 -11.25 10.96 -13.00
N GLU A 65 -10.52 11.58 -13.91
CA GLU A 65 -11.00 11.98 -15.23
C GLU A 65 -10.39 11.06 -16.28
N VAL A 66 -11.22 10.40 -17.08
CA VAL A 66 -10.79 9.53 -18.18
C VAL A 66 -11.20 10.16 -19.51
N LYS A 67 -10.25 10.29 -20.42
CA LYS A 67 -10.43 10.82 -21.78
C LYS A 67 -9.85 9.85 -22.80
N GLU A 68 -10.60 9.63 -23.87
CA GLU A 68 -10.05 8.97 -25.07
C GLU A 68 -9.47 10.05 -25.98
N THR A 69 -8.17 9.97 -26.25
CA THR A 69 -7.43 10.92 -27.10
C THR A 69 -6.88 10.21 -28.34
N LYS A 70 -6.24 10.98 -29.24
CA LYS A 70 -5.60 10.39 -30.42
C LYS A 70 -4.42 9.47 -30.07
N GLN A 71 -3.80 9.68 -28.90
CA GLN A 71 -2.64 8.90 -28.45
C GLN A 71 -3.09 7.61 -27.74
N GLY A 72 -4.27 7.62 -27.13
CA GLY A 72 -4.88 6.49 -26.47
C GLY A 72 -5.79 6.95 -25.33
N LYS A 73 -5.90 6.15 -24.28
CA LYS A 73 -6.71 6.45 -23.09
C LYS A 73 -5.87 7.21 -22.06
N GLU A 74 -6.24 8.45 -21.76
CA GLU A 74 -5.65 9.29 -20.73
C GLU A 74 -6.52 9.23 -19.46
N THR A 75 -5.91 9.03 -18.31
CA THR A 75 -6.55 9.05 -17.00
C THR A 75 -5.80 10.02 -16.09
N ASN A 76 -6.46 11.10 -15.66
CA ASN A 76 -5.93 12.06 -14.72
C ASN A 76 -6.55 11.81 -13.34
N LEU A 77 -5.72 11.54 -12.34
CA LEU A 77 -6.12 11.35 -10.96
C LEU A 77 -5.67 12.57 -10.15
N VAL A 78 -6.62 13.21 -9.48
CA VAL A 78 -6.34 14.24 -8.47
C VAL A 78 -6.73 13.68 -7.12
N GLU A 79 -5.74 13.39 -6.29
CA GLU A 79 -5.89 12.83 -4.95
C GLU A 79 -5.61 13.91 -3.91
N LYS A 80 -6.56 14.12 -3.00
CA LYS A 80 -6.40 15.01 -1.85
C LYS A 80 -6.39 14.17 -0.58
N GLU A 81 -5.25 14.12 0.10
CA GLU A 81 -5.11 13.43 1.38
C GLU A 81 -5.29 14.42 2.54
N THR A 82 -6.08 14.05 3.54
CA THR A 82 -6.35 14.86 4.73
C THR A 82 -6.27 14.00 5.99
N TYR A 83 -5.55 14.47 7.01
CA TYR A 83 -5.29 13.70 8.21
C TYR A 83 -5.98 14.28 9.44
N ILE A 84 -6.68 13.44 10.20
CA ILE A 84 -7.32 13.79 11.46
C ILE A 84 -6.75 12.94 12.59
N PHE A 85 -5.94 13.56 13.46
CA PHE A 85 -5.31 12.90 14.61
C PHE A 85 -6.10 13.08 15.90
N LYS A 86 -6.19 12.00 16.69
CA LYS A 86 -6.88 12.00 17.99
C LYS A 86 -6.00 12.56 19.10
N GLU A 87 -4.71 12.19 19.11
CA GLU A 87 -3.72 12.55 20.13
C GLU A 87 -2.38 12.92 19.47
N ASN A 88 -1.49 13.61 20.20
CA ASN A 88 -0.14 14.01 19.75
C ASN A 88 -0.12 14.66 18.35
N LYS A 89 -1.08 15.56 18.09
CA LYS A 89 -1.34 16.16 16.78
C LYS A 89 -0.11 16.78 16.15
N GLU A 90 0.72 17.48 16.93
CA GLU A 90 1.91 18.17 16.42
C GLU A 90 2.93 17.17 15.85
N LYS A 91 3.27 16.11 16.60
CA LYS A 91 4.18 15.05 16.13
C LYS A 91 3.69 14.42 14.82
N TYR A 92 2.41 14.07 14.75
CA TYR A 92 1.87 13.34 13.59
C TYR A 92 1.54 14.24 12.40
N ALA A 93 1.16 15.50 12.62
CA ALA A 93 0.92 16.46 11.53
C ALA A 93 2.22 16.81 10.78
N GLU A 94 3.36 16.86 11.47
CA GLU A 94 4.66 17.02 10.82
C GLU A 94 5.04 15.79 9.96
N MET A 95 4.72 14.59 10.43
CA MET A 95 5.03 13.34 9.73
C MET A 95 4.06 13.04 8.58
N PHE A 96 2.81 13.50 8.69
CA PHE A 96 1.72 13.22 7.75
C PHE A 96 1.00 14.52 7.37
N PRO A 97 1.64 15.38 6.57
CA PRO A 97 1.02 16.60 6.10
C PRO A 97 -0.07 16.31 5.08
N ASP A 98 -1.14 17.11 5.14
CA ASP A 98 -2.12 17.19 4.07
C ASP A 98 -1.41 17.55 2.77
N HIS A 99 -1.75 16.86 1.69
CA HIS A 99 -1.16 17.11 0.39
C HIS A 99 -2.12 16.72 -0.74
N THR A 100 -1.85 17.30 -1.91
CA THR A 100 -2.57 16.98 -3.14
C THR A 100 -1.57 16.43 -4.14
N THR A 101 -1.91 15.27 -4.71
CA THR A 101 -1.11 14.62 -5.75
C THR A 101 -1.91 14.58 -7.04
N THR A 102 -1.24 14.86 -8.15
CA THR A 102 -1.78 14.65 -9.49
C THR A 102 -0.98 13.56 -10.16
N THR A 103 -1.69 12.55 -10.68
CA THR A 103 -1.11 11.43 -11.41
C THR A 103 -1.74 11.35 -12.78
N GLU A 104 -0.90 11.29 -13.81
CA GLU A 104 -1.32 11.11 -15.20
C GLU A 104 -0.97 9.70 -15.65
N ILE A 105 -1.96 8.97 -16.15
CA ILE A 105 -1.81 7.63 -16.73
C ILE A 105 -2.19 7.71 -18.20
N LEU A 106 -1.29 7.29 -19.08
CA LEU A 106 -1.56 7.14 -20.51
C LEU A 106 -1.41 5.68 -20.91
N ILE A 107 -2.46 5.13 -21.53
CA ILE A 107 -2.44 3.83 -22.19
C ILE A 107 -2.56 4.10 -23.68
N THR A 108 -1.46 3.93 -24.41
CA THR A 108 -1.44 4.24 -25.85
C THR A 108 -2.27 3.24 -26.66
N ASN A 109 -2.60 3.59 -27.90
CA ASN A 109 -3.25 2.68 -28.85
C ASN A 109 -2.40 1.41 -29.15
N GLU A 110 -1.10 1.44 -28.84
CA GLU A 110 -0.18 0.31 -28.99
C GLU A 110 -0.06 -0.51 -27.69
N ASN A 111 -0.90 -0.26 -26.69
CA ASN A 111 -0.88 -0.86 -25.35
C ASN A 111 0.42 -0.58 -24.56
N GLU A 112 1.05 0.57 -24.80
CA GLU A 112 2.13 1.05 -23.94
C GLU A 112 1.54 1.85 -22.76
N TYR A 113 2.09 1.64 -21.57
CA TYR A 113 1.58 2.26 -20.34
C TYR A 113 2.59 3.26 -19.82
N PHE A 114 2.13 4.46 -19.48
CA PHE A 114 2.92 5.52 -18.89
C PHE A 114 2.23 6.02 -17.62
N ILE A 115 3.03 6.30 -16.59
CA ILE A 115 2.59 6.99 -15.37
C ILE A 115 3.52 8.19 -15.17
N ASN A 116 2.98 9.41 -15.17
CA ASN A 116 3.74 10.66 -15.08
C ASN A 116 4.93 10.66 -16.07
N ASP A 117 4.62 10.44 -17.35
CA ASP A 117 5.58 10.30 -18.47
C ASP A 117 6.60 9.15 -18.38
N LYS A 118 6.58 8.35 -17.31
CA LYS A 118 7.46 7.18 -17.17
C LYS A 118 6.79 5.95 -17.76
N LYS A 119 7.40 5.39 -18.81
CA LYS A 119 6.99 4.11 -19.40
C LYS A 119 7.15 2.97 -18.40
N LEU A 120 6.10 2.17 -18.22
CA LEU A 120 6.14 0.91 -17.48
C LEU A 120 6.72 -0.20 -18.34
N SER A 121 7.53 -1.06 -17.73
CA SER A 121 8.11 -2.22 -18.39
C SER A 121 7.07 -3.33 -18.59
N GLU A 122 7.32 -4.18 -19.57
CA GLU A 122 6.48 -5.36 -19.83
C GLU A 122 6.43 -6.31 -18.63
N GLU A 123 7.54 -6.43 -17.89
CA GLU A 123 7.61 -7.23 -16.66
C GLU A 123 6.71 -6.68 -15.55
N GLU A 124 6.72 -5.37 -15.31
CA GLU A 124 5.81 -4.71 -14.36
C GLU A 124 4.34 -4.93 -14.74
N LEU A 125 4.00 -4.80 -16.03
CA LEU A 125 2.64 -4.91 -16.54
C LEU A 125 2.09 -6.34 -16.55
N ASN A 126 2.95 -7.32 -16.81
CA ASN A 126 2.60 -8.74 -16.89
C ASN A 126 2.85 -9.50 -15.60
N THR A 127 3.22 -8.81 -14.52
CA THR A 127 3.23 -9.41 -13.19
C THR A 127 1.83 -9.93 -12.86
N PRO A 128 1.64 -11.23 -12.62
CA PRO A 128 0.38 -11.77 -12.13
C PRO A 128 0.28 -11.59 -10.61
N TYR A 129 -0.93 -11.40 -10.11
CA TYR A 129 -1.27 -11.55 -8.71
C TYR A 129 -1.34 -13.03 -8.38
N SER A 130 -0.51 -13.50 -7.45
CA SER A 130 -0.60 -14.83 -6.88
C SER A 130 -1.31 -14.75 -5.53
N SER A 131 -2.56 -15.20 -5.49
CA SER A 131 -3.36 -15.27 -4.26
C SER A 131 -2.81 -16.28 -3.23
N ASP A 132 -1.52 -16.61 -3.24
CA ASP A 132 -0.84 -17.36 -2.19
C ASP A 132 -0.85 -16.54 -0.89
N VAL A 133 -2.04 -16.54 -0.28
CA VAL A 133 -2.32 -16.30 1.14
C VAL A 133 -1.80 -17.49 1.98
N THR A 134 -1.06 -18.42 1.38
CA THR A 134 -0.55 -19.64 2.01
C THR A 134 0.75 -19.36 2.76
N ASN A 135 0.62 -18.95 4.03
CA ASN A 135 1.54 -19.32 5.11
C ASN A 135 3.04 -19.38 4.74
N ASP A 136 3.70 -18.25 4.49
CA ASP A 136 5.15 -18.22 4.66
C ASP A 136 5.53 -18.05 6.15
N LEU A 137 5.01 -18.96 6.97
CA LEU A 137 5.66 -19.42 8.21
C LEU A 137 6.78 -20.44 7.87
N SER A 138 7.17 -20.55 6.59
CA SER A 138 7.96 -21.65 6.04
C SER A 138 9.35 -21.25 5.52
N MET A 139 9.80 -20.01 5.72
CA MET A 139 11.24 -19.69 5.83
C MET A 139 11.82 -20.26 7.13
N LYS A 140 11.62 -21.56 7.35
CA LYS A 140 12.45 -22.41 8.20
C LYS A 140 13.74 -22.69 7.43
N GLY A 141 14.81 -22.03 7.85
CA GLY A 141 16.19 -22.31 7.44
C GLY A 141 16.75 -21.17 6.62
N THR A 142 17.59 -20.29 7.18
CA THR A 142 18.84 -20.69 7.81
C THR A 142 19.19 -19.85 9.05
N ALA A 143 19.42 -20.57 10.16
CA ALA A 143 20.38 -20.26 11.22
C ALA A 143 20.37 -18.83 11.84
N MET A 144 19.42 -18.59 12.74
CA MET A 144 19.75 -18.46 14.16
C MET A 144 18.50 -18.87 14.94
N GLY A 145 18.65 -19.76 15.92
CA GLY A 145 17.55 -20.35 16.67
C GLY A 145 16.64 -19.29 17.29
N VAL A 146 15.54 -18.99 16.62
CA VAL A 146 14.45 -18.20 17.19
C VAL A 146 13.71 -19.12 18.13
N MET A 147 14.24 -19.24 19.35
CA MET A 147 13.40 -19.58 20.50
C MET A 147 12.25 -18.58 20.47
N THR A 148 11.04 -19.12 20.54
CA THR A 148 9.80 -18.41 20.85
C THR A 148 10.02 -17.36 21.95
N LEU A 149 10.19 -16.11 21.57
CA LEU A 149 10.20 -14.95 22.45
C LEU A 149 9.13 -13.99 21.92
N GLY A 150 7.92 -14.18 22.41
CA GLY A 150 6.74 -13.41 22.01
C GLY A 150 6.68 -12.04 22.67
N LEU A 151 7.42 -11.07 22.14
CA LEU A 151 7.41 -9.71 22.72
C LEU A 151 6.97 -8.59 21.78
N GLU A 152 7.28 -8.58 20.49
CA GLU A 152 6.70 -7.63 19.51
C GLU A 152 7.24 -7.98 18.12
N SER A 153 6.40 -8.42 17.19
CA SER A 153 6.78 -8.65 15.79
C SER A 153 5.82 -7.91 14.86
N GLY A 154 6.34 -7.27 13.82
CA GLY A 154 5.54 -6.48 12.88
C GLY A 154 6.16 -6.43 11.48
N GLY A 155 5.39 -5.87 10.54
CA GLY A 155 5.68 -5.92 9.10
C GLY A 155 5.15 -7.19 8.40
N LYS A 156 5.51 -7.35 7.13
CA LYS A 156 5.19 -8.53 6.31
C LYS A 156 6.48 -9.25 5.95
N GLN A 157 6.77 -10.40 6.57
CA GLN A 157 8.08 -11.06 6.56
C GLN A 157 8.79 -11.18 5.19
N GLY A 158 8.02 -11.32 4.10
CA GLY A 158 8.55 -11.37 2.73
C GLY A 158 8.93 -10.01 2.11
N LEU A 159 8.60 -8.89 2.75
CA LEU A 159 8.75 -7.51 2.26
C LEU A 159 9.50 -6.62 3.27
N THR A 160 9.05 -6.62 4.52
CA THR A 160 9.62 -5.88 5.65
C THR A 160 9.41 -6.67 6.94
N TYR A 161 10.32 -6.58 7.89
CA TYR A 161 10.19 -7.33 9.13
C TYR A 161 10.91 -6.65 10.27
N TYR A 162 10.31 -6.70 11.46
CA TYR A 162 11.02 -6.51 12.71
C TYR A 162 10.54 -7.44 13.81
N THR A 163 11.43 -7.74 14.76
CA THR A 163 11.08 -8.44 16.00
C THR A 163 11.94 -8.00 17.17
N ASN A 164 11.36 -7.89 18.36
CA ASN A 164 12.12 -7.65 19.60
C ASN A 164 12.74 -8.96 20.10
N ARG A 165 14.07 -8.99 20.29
CA ARG A 165 14.81 -10.12 20.86
C ARG A 165 14.56 -10.33 22.36
N GLY A 166 13.89 -9.39 23.04
CA GLY A 166 13.57 -9.50 24.47
C GLY A 166 14.80 -9.51 25.39
N LEU A 167 15.95 -9.02 24.91
CA LEU A 167 17.18 -8.91 25.70
C LEU A 167 16.99 -7.78 26.72
N LYS A 168 17.25 -8.02 28.01
CA LYS A 168 17.23 -6.98 29.05
C LYS A 168 18.66 -6.57 29.40
N PRO A 169 18.92 -5.29 29.74
CA PRO A 169 17.96 -4.22 30.04
C PRO A 169 17.47 -3.41 28.83
N TYR A 170 17.93 -3.69 27.60
CA TYR A 170 17.63 -2.88 26.42
C TYR A 170 16.82 -3.66 25.38
N ASP A 171 15.66 -3.15 24.97
CA ASP A 171 14.92 -3.72 23.85
C ASP A 171 15.75 -3.66 22.55
N VAL A 172 16.27 -4.81 22.12
CA VAL A 172 17.04 -4.99 20.89
C VAL A 172 16.13 -5.59 19.83
N TYR A 173 15.98 -4.90 18.71
CA TYR A 173 15.15 -5.32 17.60
C TYR A 173 16.01 -5.80 16.44
N ASP A 174 15.63 -6.94 15.88
CA ASP A 174 16.08 -7.36 14.56
C ASP A 174 15.17 -6.78 13.50
N PHE A 175 15.75 -6.39 12.37
CA PHE A 175 15.00 -5.85 11.24
C PHE A 175 15.51 -6.38 9.90
N ARG A 176 14.62 -6.39 8.92
CA ARG A 176 14.89 -6.73 7.52
C ARG A 176 14.07 -5.82 6.61
N ALA A 177 14.67 -5.29 5.56
CA ALA A 177 13.98 -4.53 4.53
C ALA A 177 14.55 -4.79 3.14
N TYR A 178 13.67 -4.72 2.16
CA TYR A 178 14.01 -4.71 0.75
C TYR A 178 13.69 -3.33 0.16
N PRO A 179 14.44 -2.87 -0.86
CA PRO A 179 14.24 -1.55 -1.45
C PRO A 179 12.95 -1.44 -2.29
N SER A 180 12.42 -2.55 -2.80
CA SER A 180 11.20 -2.58 -3.63
C SER A 180 10.53 -3.95 -3.58
N ALA A 181 9.37 -4.07 -4.25
CA ALA A 181 8.68 -5.31 -4.57
C ALA A 181 8.00 -5.18 -5.95
N ASN A 182 7.39 -6.26 -6.42
CA ASN A 182 6.49 -6.22 -7.56
C ASN A 182 5.21 -5.40 -7.28
N PHE A 183 4.43 -5.10 -8.32
CA PHE A 183 3.21 -4.27 -8.23
C PHE A 183 2.23 -4.74 -7.13
N PHE A 184 2.08 -6.05 -6.92
CA PHE A 184 1.15 -6.58 -5.93
C PHE A 184 1.73 -6.76 -4.52
N LEU A 185 2.97 -6.32 -4.27
CA LEU A 185 3.64 -6.48 -2.98
C LEU A 185 3.73 -7.97 -2.55
N GLU A 186 3.98 -8.87 -3.48
CA GLU A 186 4.09 -10.33 -3.24
C GLU A 186 5.53 -10.81 -3.25
N LYS A 187 6.37 -10.16 -4.04
CA LYS A 187 7.76 -10.55 -4.23
C LYS A 187 8.66 -9.34 -4.04
N ALA A 188 9.47 -9.36 -2.99
CA ALA A 188 10.48 -8.34 -2.78
C ALA A 188 11.60 -8.38 -3.83
N GLU A 189 12.14 -7.22 -4.13
CA GLU A 189 13.14 -7.00 -5.16
C GLU A 189 14.34 -6.21 -4.62
N GLY A 190 15.52 -6.46 -5.19
CA GLY A 190 16.78 -5.84 -4.79
C GLY A 190 17.47 -6.51 -3.60
N SER A 191 18.60 -5.94 -3.19
CA SER A 191 19.41 -6.48 -2.10
C SER A 191 18.82 -6.15 -0.75
N VAL A 192 18.63 -7.18 0.07
CA VAL A 192 18.12 -7.05 1.44
C VAL A 192 19.10 -6.32 2.35
N THR A 193 18.59 -5.41 3.18
CA THR A 193 19.29 -4.86 4.35
C THR A 193 18.74 -5.53 5.60
N PHE A 194 19.62 -6.00 6.47
CA PHE A 194 19.25 -6.58 7.76
C PHE A 194 20.21 -6.10 8.84
N GLY A 195 19.74 -6.07 10.08
CA GLY A 195 20.56 -5.65 11.21
C GLY A 195 19.86 -5.85 12.55
N SER A 196 20.56 -5.46 13.61
CA SER A 196 20.03 -5.43 14.96
C SER A 196 20.32 -4.06 15.57
N ALA A 197 19.32 -3.42 16.17
CA ALA A 197 19.50 -2.15 16.85
C ALA A 197 18.75 -2.13 18.18
N SER A 198 19.34 -1.50 19.20
CA SER A 198 18.61 -1.22 20.43
C SER A 198 17.83 0.09 20.33
N ALA A 199 16.65 0.13 20.95
CA ALA A 199 15.86 1.34 21.08
C ALA A 199 16.63 2.46 21.81
N SER A 200 17.55 2.10 22.71
CA SER A 200 18.37 3.07 23.46
C SER A 200 19.37 3.85 22.62
N THR A 201 19.80 3.29 21.48
CA THR A 201 20.89 3.87 20.66
C THR A 201 20.40 4.34 19.30
N HIS A 202 19.30 3.76 18.80
CA HIS A 202 18.74 4.05 17.48
C HIS A 202 17.25 4.39 17.53
N GLY A 203 16.76 4.89 18.67
CA GLY A 203 15.33 5.03 18.97
C GLY A 203 14.48 5.65 17.86
N SER A 204 14.90 6.79 17.30
CA SER A 204 14.16 7.46 16.21
C SER A 204 14.14 6.65 14.91
N ARG A 205 15.31 6.23 14.42
CA ARG A 205 15.42 5.42 13.18
C ARG A 205 14.67 4.10 13.29
N LEU A 206 14.71 3.46 14.46
CA LEU A 206 14.00 2.22 14.71
C LEU A 206 12.48 2.44 14.80
N SER A 207 12.04 3.55 15.40
CA SER A 207 10.62 3.93 15.44
C SER A 207 10.09 4.18 14.02
N ASP A 208 10.80 4.97 13.23
CA ASP A 208 10.46 5.27 11.84
C ASP A 208 10.42 3.99 11.01
N PHE A 209 11.40 3.11 11.19
CA PHE A 209 11.43 1.79 10.55
C PHE A 209 10.17 0.96 10.86
N LYS A 210 9.82 0.82 12.15
CA LYS A 210 8.63 0.07 12.57
C LYS A 210 7.37 0.66 11.93
N MET A 211 7.24 1.99 11.94
CA MET A 211 6.10 2.68 11.33
C MET A 211 6.00 2.38 9.82
N TYR A 212 7.08 2.50 9.06
CA TYR A 212 7.07 2.16 7.63
C TYR A 212 6.78 0.68 7.39
N ALA A 213 7.34 -0.22 8.19
CA ALA A 213 7.05 -1.65 8.10
C ALA A 213 5.55 -1.95 8.33
N ASN A 214 4.90 -1.23 9.25
CA ASN A 214 3.47 -1.34 9.52
C ASN A 214 2.63 -0.85 8.34
N VAL A 215 3.05 0.24 7.68
CA VAL A 215 2.42 0.72 6.44
C VAL A 215 2.52 -0.33 5.33
N VAL A 216 3.70 -0.95 5.13
CA VAL A 216 3.86 -2.03 4.14
C VAL A 216 2.89 -3.19 4.38
N ALA A 217 2.75 -3.62 5.65
CA ALA A 217 1.82 -4.69 6.01
C ALA A 217 0.36 -4.30 5.70
N SER A 218 -0.07 -3.11 6.12
CA SER A 218 -1.42 -2.60 5.86
C SER A 218 -1.70 -2.43 4.36
N SER A 219 -0.71 -1.97 3.59
CA SER A 219 -0.82 -1.82 2.14
C SER A 219 -1.00 -3.18 1.46
N LYS A 220 -0.25 -4.21 1.87
CA LYS A 220 -0.44 -5.57 1.31
C LYS A 220 -1.85 -6.09 1.59
N ASP A 221 -2.34 -5.92 2.82
CA ASP A 221 -3.70 -6.34 3.18
C ASP A 221 -4.76 -5.59 2.34
N GLY A 222 -4.52 -4.30 2.04
CA GLY A 222 -5.36 -3.51 1.15
C GLY A 222 -5.33 -3.98 -0.32
N VAL A 223 -4.15 -4.36 -0.84
CA VAL A 223 -4.02 -5.00 -2.16
C VAL A 223 -4.83 -6.29 -2.20
N ASP A 224 -4.69 -7.15 -1.19
CA ASP A 224 -5.39 -8.44 -1.13
C ASP A 224 -6.91 -8.28 -1.11
N GLN A 225 -7.42 -7.33 -0.32
CA GLN A 225 -8.85 -7.02 -0.28
C GLN A 225 -9.38 -6.48 -1.61
N GLY A 226 -8.63 -5.59 -2.28
CA GLY A 226 -9.00 -5.07 -3.60
C GLY A 226 -9.02 -6.16 -4.67
N MET A 227 -8.03 -7.06 -4.65
CA MET A 227 -7.97 -8.19 -5.58
C MET A 227 -9.10 -9.20 -5.36
N VAL A 228 -9.51 -9.46 -4.12
CA VAL A 228 -10.70 -10.30 -3.82
C VAL A 228 -11.97 -9.70 -4.44
N GLN A 229 -12.16 -8.38 -4.36
CA GLN A 229 -13.32 -7.70 -4.96
C GLN A 229 -13.32 -7.77 -6.49
N LEU A 230 -12.14 -7.63 -7.10
CA LEU A 230 -11.97 -7.72 -8.56
C LEU A 230 -12.16 -9.16 -9.07
N ALA A 231 -11.64 -10.14 -8.35
CA ALA A 231 -11.82 -11.57 -8.64
C ALA A 231 -13.31 -11.96 -8.63
N ALA A 232 -14.07 -11.47 -7.65
CA ALA A 232 -15.53 -11.67 -7.59
C ALA A 232 -16.27 -11.06 -8.81
N SER A 233 -15.64 -10.11 -9.49
CA SER A 233 -16.15 -9.44 -10.69
C SER A 233 -15.62 -10.05 -12.01
N GLY A 234 -14.86 -11.15 -11.94
CA GLY A 234 -14.32 -11.85 -13.12
C GLY A 234 -13.15 -11.13 -13.82
N VAL A 235 -12.50 -10.19 -13.13
CA VAL A 235 -11.40 -9.38 -13.68
C VAL A 235 -10.08 -10.16 -13.62
N GLY A 236 -9.23 -9.95 -14.63
CA GLY A 236 -7.90 -10.56 -14.72
C GLY A 236 -6.93 -10.09 -13.62
N TYR A 237 -5.95 -10.93 -13.30
CA TYR A 237 -5.03 -10.77 -12.18
C TYR A 237 -3.72 -10.04 -12.52
N PHE A 238 -3.69 -9.24 -13.58
CA PHE A 238 -2.45 -8.61 -14.07
C PHE A 238 -2.42 -7.10 -13.82
N ALA A 239 -1.24 -6.54 -13.56
CA ALA A 239 -1.07 -5.12 -13.26
C ALA A 239 -1.65 -4.20 -14.35
N HIS A 240 -1.47 -4.54 -15.63
CA HIS A 240 -2.03 -3.75 -16.74
C HIS A 240 -3.57 -3.68 -16.70
N VAL A 241 -4.25 -4.77 -16.30
CA VAL A 241 -5.72 -4.80 -16.15
C VAL A 241 -6.14 -3.88 -15.02
N ILE A 242 -5.43 -3.91 -13.90
CA ILE A 242 -5.70 -3.02 -12.75
C ILE A 242 -5.55 -1.55 -13.17
N ILE A 243 -4.43 -1.20 -13.81
CA ILE A 243 -4.15 0.17 -14.23
C ILE A 243 -5.22 0.66 -15.23
N GLY A 244 -5.62 -0.18 -16.20
CA GLY A 244 -6.66 0.16 -17.17
C GLY A 244 -8.05 0.41 -16.59
N MET A 245 -8.31 -0.08 -15.37
CA MET A 245 -9.61 -0.02 -14.71
C MET A 245 -9.74 1.07 -13.64
N ILE A 246 -8.68 1.83 -13.32
CA ILE A 246 -8.70 2.83 -12.24
C ILE A 246 -9.86 3.84 -12.36
N GLY A 247 -10.21 4.27 -13.58
CA GLY A 247 -11.32 5.20 -13.80
C GLY A 247 -12.74 4.59 -13.81
N THR A 248 -12.85 3.26 -13.72
CA THR A 248 -14.13 2.53 -13.78
C THR A 248 -14.33 1.57 -12.62
N SER A 249 -13.31 1.31 -11.80
CA SER A 249 -13.35 0.37 -10.69
C SER A 249 -12.64 0.93 -9.45
N VAL A 250 -13.41 1.12 -8.39
CA VAL A 250 -12.92 1.45 -7.05
C VAL A 250 -11.86 0.44 -6.59
N ALA A 251 -12.13 -0.86 -6.78
CA ALA A 251 -11.23 -1.89 -6.31
C ALA A 251 -9.89 -1.87 -7.06
N ALA A 252 -9.91 -1.55 -8.36
CA ALA A 252 -8.68 -1.36 -9.12
C ALA A 252 -7.89 -0.13 -8.64
N TYR A 253 -8.57 0.99 -8.37
CA TYR A 253 -7.96 2.17 -7.76
C TYR A 253 -7.36 1.86 -6.38
N GLN A 254 -8.05 1.09 -5.53
CA GLN A 254 -7.52 0.68 -4.24
C GLN A 254 -6.27 -0.18 -4.35
N VAL A 255 -6.24 -1.15 -5.26
CA VAL A 255 -5.04 -1.97 -5.50
C VAL A 255 -3.88 -1.08 -5.93
N TYR A 256 -4.10 -0.18 -6.90
CA TYR A 256 -3.10 0.76 -7.36
C TYR A 256 -2.56 1.64 -6.23
N LYS A 257 -3.44 2.23 -5.42
CA LYS A 257 -3.05 3.12 -4.33
C LYS A 257 -2.26 2.40 -3.24
N ASN A 258 -2.76 1.23 -2.81
CA ASN A 258 -2.08 0.44 -1.79
C ASN A 258 -0.73 -0.08 -2.29
N SER A 259 -0.64 -0.48 -3.56
CA SER A 259 0.63 -0.83 -4.22
C SER A 259 1.66 0.28 -4.07
N ASN A 260 1.34 1.50 -4.53
CA ASN A 260 2.27 2.63 -4.47
C ASN A 260 2.66 2.99 -3.04
N ALA A 261 1.70 3.05 -2.11
CA ALA A 261 1.96 3.35 -0.71
C ALA A 261 2.87 2.29 -0.08
N GLY A 262 2.67 1.00 -0.41
CA GLY A 262 3.54 -0.08 0.05
C GLY A 262 4.96 0.02 -0.51
N LEU A 263 5.11 0.27 -1.81
CA LEU A 263 6.42 0.41 -2.45
C LEU A 263 7.21 1.60 -1.89
N GLU A 264 6.53 2.74 -1.67
CA GLU A 264 7.14 3.90 -1.04
C GLU A 264 7.57 3.60 0.41
N ALA A 265 6.69 2.98 1.20
CA ALA A 265 7.00 2.61 2.57
C ALA A 265 8.15 1.59 2.66
N MET A 266 8.25 0.63 1.73
CA MET A 266 9.39 -0.28 1.63
C MET A 266 10.70 0.48 1.38
N ARG A 267 10.70 1.41 0.41
CA ARG A 267 11.85 2.25 0.10
C ARG A 267 12.27 3.11 1.30
N ASN A 268 11.31 3.70 2.00
CA ASN A 268 11.57 4.52 3.20
C ASN A 268 12.10 3.66 4.35
N ALA A 269 11.50 2.50 4.61
CA ALA A 269 11.99 1.54 5.59
C ALA A 269 13.44 1.14 5.30
N TYR A 270 13.75 0.81 4.05
CA TYR A 270 15.09 0.44 3.60
C TYR A 270 16.11 1.58 3.80
N ASN A 271 15.76 2.80 3.42
CA ASN A 271 16.66 3.95 3.52
C ASN A 271 16.94 4.37 4.97
N VAL A 272 15.96 4.25 5.86
CA VAL A 272 16.12 4.63 7.27
C VAL A 272 17.08 3.70 8.02
N ILE A 273 17.30 2.47 7.57
CA ILE A 273 18.20 1.50 8.21
C ILE A 273 19.51 1.26 7.47
N LYS A 274 19.71 1.90 6.31
CA LYS A 274 20.97 1.90 5.57
C LYS A 274 22.01 2.79 6.26
#